data_AF-A0A0S9SD07-F1
#
_entry.id   AF-A0A0S9SD07-F1
#
_cell.length_a   1.000
_cell.length_b   1.000
_cell.length_c   1.000
_cell.angle_alpha   90.00
_cell.angle_beta   90.00
_cell.angle_gamma   90.00
#
_symmetry.space_group_name_H-M   'P 1'
#
loop_
_entity.id
_entity.type
_entity.pdbx_description
1 polymer ?
#
loop_
_entity_poly.entity_id
_entity_poly.type
_entity_poly.pdbx_seq_one_letter_code
_entity_poly.pdbx_strand_id
1 'polypeptide(L)' 'MTGRDVLTTYSKVSVKSQTVLPAEVRERLGIGPGDRLRYVITPDGIRIEKARPEGEDPFVTFTEWAGAADEEAYGNL' A
#
# COMPACT_ATOMS: atom_id res chain seq x y z
N MET A 1 -25.10 6.29 16.40
CA MET A 1 -23.70 5.85 16.33
C MET A 1 -23.72 4.42 15.82
N THR A 2 -23.61 4.23 14.51
CA THR A 2 -23.72 2.90 13.89
C THR A 2 -22.45 2.13 14.21
N GLY A 3 -22.57 1.09 15.04
CA GLY A 3 -21.46 0.18 15.31
C GLY A 3 -20.95 -0.36 13.98
N ARG A 4 -19.65 -0.21 13.72
CA ARG A 4 -19.03 -0.87 12.57
C ARG A 4 -19.02 -2.36 12.87
N ASP A 5 -19.81 -3.13 12.14
CA ASP A 5 -19.64 -4.58 12.06
C ASP A 5 -18.20 -4.88 11.63
N VAL A 6 -17.43 -5.49 12.52
CA VAL A 6 -16.09 -5.99 12.22
C VAL A 6 -16.25 -7.44 11.76
N LEU A 7 -16.02 -7.68 10.48
CA LEU A 7 -15.94 -9.04 9.96
C LEU A 7 -14.52 -9.58 10.20
N THR A 8 -14.43 -10.68 10.93
CA THR A 8 -13.18 -11.39 11.21
C THR A 8 -13.19 -12.73 10.49
N THR A 9 -12.10 -13.05 9.79
CA THR A 9 -11.91 -14.33 9.11
C THR A 9 -10.47 -14.81 9.33
N TYR A 10 -10.25 -16.12 9.22
CA TYR A 10 -8.98 -16.75 9.57
C TYR A 10 -8.48 -17.63 8.43
N SER A 11 -7.17 -17.63 8.22
CA SER A 11 -6.49 -18.55 7.31
C SER A 11 -5.30 -19.17 8.03
N LYS A 12 -4.91 -20.38 7.61
CA LYS A 12 -3.71 -21.04 8.12
C LYS A 12 -2.49 -20.56 7.35
N VAL A 13 -1.36 -20.48 8.05
CA VAL A 13 -0.04 -20.29 7.43
C VAL A 13 0.56 -21.66 7.16
N SER A 14 1.05 -21.88 5.94
CA SER A 14 1.72 -23.11 5.55
C SER A 14 3.15 -23.16 6.09
N VAL A 15 3.80 -24.33 5.97
CA VAL A 15 5.22 -24.51 6.35
C VAL A 15 6.16 -23.55 5.61
N LYS A 16 5.77 -23.09 4.40
CA LYS A 16 6.54 -22.13 3.60
C LYS A 16 6.16 -20.67 3.88
N SER A 17 5.52 -20.39 5.01
CA SER A 17 5.03 -19.05 5.39
C SER A 17 4.04 -18.45 4.39
N GLN A 18 3.33 -19.28 3.63
CA GLN A 18 2.30 -18.82 2.70
C GLN A 18 0.93 -18.93 3.35
N THR A 19 0.04 -17.99 3.07
CA THR A 19 -1.38 -18.11 3.42
C THR A 19 -2.26 -17.78 2.23
N VAL A 20 -3.43 -18.40 2.18
CA VAL A 20 -4.44 -18.11 1.17
C VAL A 20 -5.39 -17.09 1.77
N LEU A 21 -5.51 -15.93 1.13
CA LEU A 21 -6.51 -14.93 1.52
C LEU A 21 -7.91 -15.54 1.40
N PRO A 22 -8.75 -15.51 2.46
CA PRO A 22 -10.15 -15.92 2.38
C PRO A 22 -10.90 -15.17 1.28
N ALA A 23 -11.96 -15.78 0.73
CA ALA A 23 -12.70 -15.22 -0.40
C ALA A 23 -13.17 -13.78 -0.14
N GLU A 24 -13.78 -13.55 1.02
CA GLU A 24 -14.30 -12.24 1.45
C GLU A 24 -13.20 -11.17 1.52
N VAL A 25 -11.98 -11.56 1.89
CA VAL A 25 -10.82 -10.65 1.95
C VAL A 25 -10.35 -10.32 0.54
N ARG A 26 -10.26 -11.31 -0.36
CA ARG A 26 -9.87 -11.07 -1.76
C ARG A 26 -10.84 -10.15 -2.47
N GLU A 27 -12.13 -10.38 -2.29
CA GLU A 27 -13.20 -9.58 -2.90
C GLU A 27 -13.15 -8.13 -2.39
N ARG A 28 -13.01 -7.92 -1.08
CA ARG A 28 -12.90 -6.57 -0.50
C ARG A 28 -11.61 -5.86 -0.87
N LEU A 29 -10.49 -6.58 -1.03
CA LEU A 29 -9.24 -6.01 -1.52
C LEU A 29 -9.26 -5.75 -3.04
N GLY A 30 -10.22 -6.34 -3.77
CA GLY A 30 -10.28 -6.25 -5.23
C GLY A 30 -9.03 -6.83 -5.90
N ILE A 31 -8.51 -7.94 -5.36
CA ILE A 31 -7.23 -8.54 -5.80
C ILE A 31 -7.42 -9.85 -6.58
N GLY A 32 -6.68 -10.01 -7.68
CA GLY A 32 -6.67 -11.19 -8.53
C GLY A 32 -5.26 -11.74 -8.80
N PRO A 33 -5.15 -12.82 -9.60
CA PRO A 33 -3.86 -13.36 -10.02
C PRO A 33 -3.00 -12.29 -10.74
N GLY A 34 -1.75 -12.15 -10.32
CA GLY A 34 -0.81 -11.17 -10.89
C GLY A 34 -0.78 -9.82 -10.18
N ASP A 35 -1.79 -9.49 -9.39
CA ASP A 35 -1.75 -8.30 -8.54
C ASP A 35 -0.74 -8.49 -7.39
N ARG A 36 -0.19 -7.36 -6.92
CA ARG A 36 0.71 -7.33 -5.76
C ARG A 36 0.00 -6.82 -4.52
N LEU A 37 0.48 -7.26 -3.36
CA LEU A 37 0.09 -6.73 -2.06
C LEU A 37 1.18 -5.80 -1.52
N ARG A 38 0.76 -4.71 -0.89
CA ARG A 38 1.60 -3.81 -0.11
C ARG A 38 1.38 -4.11 1.37
N TYR A 39 2.47 -4.33 2.10
CA TYR A 39 2.46 -4.46 3.55
C TYR A 39 2.94 -3.14 4.15
N VAL A 40 2.07 -2.48 4.92
CA VAL A 40 2.40 -1.28 5.67
C VAL A 40 2.65 -1.68 7.10
N ILE A 41 3.90 -1.54 7.53
CA ILE A 41 4.34 -1.91 8.88
C ILE A 41 4.36 -0.64 9.72
N THR A 42 3.61 -0.65 10.82
CA THR A 42 3.48 0.47 11.76
C THR A 42 3.67 -0.04 13.19
N PRO A 43 3.89 0.84 14.17
CA PRO A 43 3.94 0.45 15.58
C PRO A 43 2.66 -0.26 16.06
N ASP A 44 1.51 0.10 15.50
CA ASP A 44 0.20 -0.47 15.89
C ASP A 44 -0.10 -1.82 15.23
N GLY A 45 0.73 -2.23 14.25
CA GLY A 45 0.60 -3.50 13.55
C GLY A 45 0.86 -3.42 12.05
N ILE A 46 0.39 -4.44 11.34
CA ILE A 46 0.58 -4.61 9.90
C ILE A 46 -0.75 -4.44 9.18
N ARG A 47 -0.77 -3.56 8.18
CA ARG A 47 -1.90 -3.42 7.24
C ARG A 47 -1.51 -3.99 5.88
N ILE A 48 -2.43 -4.74 5.29
CA ILE A 48 -2.29 -5.32 3.95
C ILE A 48 -3.19 -4.56 2.99
N GLU A 49 -2.63 -4.11 1.87
CA GLU A 49 -3.32 -3.33 0.85
C GLU A 49 -3.03 -3.89 -0.54
N LYS A 50 -3.91 -3.63 -1.53
CA LYS A 50 -3.56 -3.85 -2.93
C LYS A 50 -2.50 -2.83 -3.33
N ALA A 51 -1.39 -3.30 -3.89
CA ALA A 51 -0.33 -2.43 -4.38
C ALA A 51 -0.82 -1.66 -5.60
N ARG A 52 -0.48 -0.37 -5.67
CA ARG A 52 -0.66 0.42 -6.89
C ARG A 52 0.34 -0.05 -7.96
N PRO A 53 0.00 0.09 -9.26
CA PRO A 53 0.97 -0.14 -10.32
C PRO A 53 2.21 0.74 -10.10
N GLU A 54 3.39 0.17 -10.36
CA GLU A 54 4.64 0.94 -10.35
C GLU A 54 4.59 1.98 -11.47
N GLY A 55 4.85 3.25 -11.15
CA GLY A 55 4.83 4.37 -12.09
C GLY A 55 3.63 5.30 -11.99
N GLU A 56 2.64 4.99 -11.16
CA GLU A 56 1.48 5.86 -10.92
C GLU A 56 1.67 6.71 -9.65
N ASP A 57 2.86 7.29 -9.51
CA ASP A 57 3.07 8.39 -8.58
C ASP A 57 2.83 9.70 -9.36
N PRO A 58 1.68 10.36 -9.17
CA PRO A 58 1.38 11.62 -9.84
C PRO A 58 2.37 12.75 -9.46
N PHE A 59 3.24 12.53 -8.48
CA PHE A 59 4.31 13.44 -8.06
C PHE A 59 5.72 13.04 -8.52
N VAL A 60 5.91 11.89 -9.19
CA VAL A 60 7.25 11.53 -9.72
C VAL A 60 7.78 12.61 -10.69
N THR A 61 6.89 13.30 -11.41
CA THR A 61 7.23 14.42 -12.32
C THR A 61 7.72 15.69 -11.60
N PHE A 62 7.50 15.84 -10.28
CA PHE A 62 7.96 17.03 -9.54
C PHE A 62 9.42 16.96 -9.08
N THR A 63 10.10 15.81 -9.24
CA THR A 63 11.51 15.69 -8.88
C THR A 63 12.46 16.33 -9.91
N GLU A 64 11.96 16.68 -11.11
CA GLU A 64 12.76 17.32 -12.18
C GLU A 64 13.00 18.83 -11.95
N TRP A 65 12.33 19.43 -10.95
CA TRP A 65 12.46 20.85 -10.57
C TRP A 65 13.16 21.07 -9.23
N ALA A 66 13.86 20.04 -8.73
CA ALA A 66 14.78 20.16 -7.61
C ALA A 66 16.23 20.10 -8.11
N GLY A 67 16.51 20.84 -9.20
CA GLY A 67 17.85 20.97 -9.75
C GLY A 67 18.64 22.06 -9.05
N ALA A 68 19.97 22.03 -9.18
CA ALA A 68 20.86 23.05 -8.60
C ALA A 68 20.52 24.51 -8.99
N ALA A 69 19.76 24.71 -10.07
CA ALA A 69 19.28 26.02 -10.51
C ALA A 69 18.23 26.64 -9.57
N ASP A 70 17.38 25.83 -8.94
CA ASP A 70 16.34 26.31 -8.02
C ASP A 70 16.93 26.68 -6.64
N GLU A 71 17.98 25.98 -6.22
CA GLU A 71 18.72 26.25 -4.97
C GLU A 71 19.52 27.55 -5.06
N GLU A 72 20.09 27.89 -6.22
CA GLU A 72 20.76 29.18 -6.46
C GLU A 72 19.76 30.36 -6.41
N ALA A 73 18.54 30.16 -6.91
CA ALA A 73 17.56 31.23 -7.06
C ALA A 73 16.75 31.52 -5.77
N TYR A 74 16.47 30.51 -4.94
CA TYR A 74 15.52 30.64 -3.83
C TYR A 74 16.03 30.12 -2.47
N GLY A 75 17.30 29.70 -2.35
CA GLY A 75 17.84 29.11 -1.11
C GLY A 75 17.87 30.02 0.13
N ASN A 76 17.55 31.30 -0.01
CA ASN A 76 17.58 32.30 1.08
C ASN A 76 16.33 33.20 1.10
N LEU A 77 15.16 32.65 0.77
CA LEU A 77 13.87 33.32 1.01
C LEU A 77 13.27 32.89 2.36
#